data_AF-A0A3L6ZLD9-F1
#
_entry.id   AF-A0A3L6ZLD9-F1
#
_cell.length_a   1.000
_cell.length_b   1.000
_cell.length_c   1.000
_cell.angle_alpha   90.00
_cell.angle_beta   90.00
_cell.angle_gamma   90.00
#
_symmetry.space_group_name_H-M   'P 1'
#
loop_
_entity.id
_entity.type
_entity.pdbx_description
1 polymer ?
#
loop_
_entity_poly.entity_id
_entity_poly.type
_entity_poly.pdbx_seq_one_letter_code
_entity_poly.pdbx_strand_id
1 'polypeptide(L)'
;MDCQNAQLGASWSFDDYASVWEASEPVINCNAGEPAGKKFSPEQIAALDAAGYDRTTVALGFLYARCADLGTDDPPTGYWPSAYAALTLCPEHPDAAAVIARADEAIAAETEAAAAEAAERAAAEKSVAQRVQEIEDGTRILGGIHRVGEGIESGTYVSEGDIENCYWERLDNTGAIIENGFHVSALRIEVAIGVGDYSFSSQRCGEWIRVG
;
A
#
# COMPACT_ATOMS: atom_id res chain seq x y z
N MET A 1 -6.51 22.12 -33.46
CA MET A 1 -5.78 21.19 -32.59
C MET A 1 -4.30 21.35 -32.84
N ASP A 2 -3.53 21.75 -31.83
CA ASP A 2 -2.10 22.02 -31.97
C ASP A 2 -1.29 20.89 -31.34
N CYS A 3 -0.51 20.18 -32.15
CA CYS A 3 0.24 19.00 -31.72
C CYS A 3 1.74 19.19 -31.89
N GLN A 4 2.52 18.51 -31.05
CA GLN A 4 3.99 18.54 -31.06
C GLN A 4 4.58 17.14 -31.09
N ASN A 5 5.81 17.02 -31.58
CA ASN A 5 6.60 15.80 -31.46
C ASN A 5 7.28 15.69 -30.08
N ALA A 6 7.80 14.49 -29.77
CA ALA A 6 8.51 14.20 -28.52
C ALA A 6 9.66 15.18 -28.21
N GLN A 7 10.32 15.70 -29.25
CA GLN A 7 11.49 16.57 -29.14
C GLN A 7 11.14 18.06 -29.08
N LEU A 8 9.84 18.43 -29.10
CA LEU A 8 9.33 19.81 -29.12
C LEU A 8 9.91 20.68 -30.25
N GLY A 9 10.42 20.06 -31.32
CA GLY A 9 11.11 20.71 -32.44
C GLY A 9 10.27 20.82 -33.70
N ALA A 10 9.15 20.10 -33.76
CA ALA A 10 8.16 20.18 -34.82
C ALA A 10 6.76 20.33 -34.22
N SER A 11 5.93 21.16 -34.84
CA SER A 11 4.54 21.38 -34.45
C SER A 11 3.64 21.40 -35.68
N TRP A 12 2.42 20.89 -35.50
CA TRP A 12 1.40 20.83 -36.53
C TRP A 12 0.08 21.35 -35.98
N SER A 13 -0.72 21.97 -36.85
CA SER A 13 -2.08 22.38 -36.53
C SER A 13 -3.05 21.63 -37.42
N PHE A 14 -4.03 20.99 -36.79
CA PHE A 14 -5.09 20.20 -37.42
C PHE A 14 -6.46 20.80 -37.09
N ASP A 15 -7.45 20.54 -37.93
CA ASP A 15 -8.81 21.07 -37.72
C ASP A 15 -9.48 20.42 -36.52
N ASP A 16 -9.33 19.10 -36.36
CA ASP A 16 -9.87 18.30 -35.26
C ASP A 16 -8.95 17.10 -34.93
N TYR A 17 -9.36 16.26 -33.96
CA TYR A 17 -8.59 15.06 -33.58
C TYR A 17 -8.58 14.00 -34.69
N ALA A 18 -9.63 13.91 -35.51
CA ALA A 18 -9.70 12.90 -36.57
C ALA A 18 -8.68 13.18 -37.68
N SER A 19 -8.47 14.46 -37.98
CA SER A 19 -7.42 14.94 -38.90
C SER A 19 -6.02 14.57 -38.41
N VAL A 20 -5.81 14.42 -37.10
CA VAL A 20 -4.52 13.97 -36.53
C VAL A 20 -4.29 12.49 -36.86
N TRP A 21 -5.33 11.65 -36.77
CA TRP A 21 -5.22 10.23 -37.07
C TRP A 21 -4.98 9.92 -38.56
N GLU A 22 -5.51 10.76 -39.43
CA GLU A 22 -5.25 10.68 -40.88
C GLU A 22 -3.83 11.14 -41.22
N ALA A 23 -3.26 12.01 -40.38
CA ALA A 23 -1.89 12.46 -40.53
C ALA A 23 -0.92 11.38 -40.03
N SER A 24 0.05 11.00 -40.87
CA SER A 24 1.12 10.06 -40.47
C SER A 24 2.26 10.73 -39.69
N GLU A 25 1.96 11.79 -38.95
CA GLU A 25 2.94 12.58 -38.22
C GLU A 25 3.15 12.02 -36.80
N PRO A 26 4.39 11.99 -36.26
CA PRO A 26 4.68 11.43 -34.94
C PRO A 26 4.34 12.42 -33.82
N VAL A 27 3.04 12.68 -33.64
CA VAL A 27 2.51 13.56 -32.59
C VAL A 27 2.51 12.86 -31.24
N ILE A 28 2.75 13.61 -30.16
CA ILE A 28 2.76 13.09 -28.78
C ILE A 28 2.02 14.00 -27.78
N ASN A 29 1.96 15.30 -28.05
CA ASN A 29 1.37 16.28 -27.14
C ASN A 29 0.45 17.21 -27.92
N CYS A 30 -0.83 16.90 -27.92
CA CYS A 30 -1.86 17.66 -28.61
C CYS A 30 -2.60 18.59 -27.65
N ASN A 31 -3.07 19.71 -28.17
CA ASN A 31 -3.91 20.67 -27.46
C ASN A 31 -5.14 20.99 -28.30
N ALA A 32 -6.32 20.67 -27.77
CA ALA A 32 -7.59 20.95 -28.44
C ALA A 32 -8.09 22.40 -28.24
N GLY A 33 -7.43 23.19 -27.39
CA GLY A 33 -7.94 24.48 -26.93
C GLY A 33 -9.20 24.31 -26.06
N GLU A 34 -9.86 25.41 -25.71
CA GLU A 34 -11.12 25.37 -24.96
C GLU A 34 -12.32 25.18 -25.92
N PRO A 35 -13.13 24.12 -25.75
CA PRO A 35 -14.34 23.93 -26.55
C PRO A 35 -15.31 25.11 -26.39
N ALA A 36 -15.89 25.57 -27.50
CA ALA A 36 -16.84 26.68 -27.48
C ALA A 36 -18.21 26.24 -26.91
N GLY A 37 -18.69 26.93 -25.88
CA GLY A 37 -20.01 26.70 -25.29
C GLY A 37 -20.01 26.67 -23.77
N LYS A 38 -21.18 26.86 -23.14
CA LYS A 38 -21.36 26.82 -21.67
C LYS A 38 -22.17 25.62 -21.17
N LYS A 39 -22.55 24.72 -22.08
CA LYS A 39 -23.37 23.55 -21.77
C LYS A 39 -22.69 22.31 -22.33
N PHE A 40 -22.48 21.32 -21.47
CA PHE A 40 -21.93 20.03 -21.84
C PHE A 40 -23.03 19.07 -22.27
N SER A 41 -22.73 18.22 -23.25
CA SER A 41 -23.59 17.10 -23.59
C SER A 41 -23.58 16.03 -22.49
N PRO A 42 -24.57 15.13 -22.43
CA PRO A 42 -24.55 13.99 -21.50
C PRO A 42 -23.28 13.14 -21.61
N GLU A 43 -22.76 12.96 -22.82
CA GLU A 43 -21.55 12.17 -23.10
C GLU A 43 -20.30 12.89 -22.56
N GLN A 44 -20.22 14.21 -22.74
CA GLN A 44 -19.13 15.03 -22.17
C GLN A 44 -19.15 15.02 -20.65
N ILE A 45 -20.33 15.08 -20.05
CA ILE A 45 -20.50 14.95 -18.60
C ILE A 45 -20.03 13.56 -18.14
N ALA A 46 -20.45 12.50 -18.81
CA ALA A 46 -20.05 11.14 -18.47
C ALA A 46 -18.53 10.92 -18.57
N ALA A 47 -17.90 11.45 -19.63
CA ALA A 47 -16.45 11.36 -19.80
C ALA A 47 -15.69 12.12 -18.71
N LEU A 48 -16.10 13.36 -18.38
CA LEU A 48 -15.47 14.15 -17.32
C LEU A 48 -15.62 13.49 -15.95
N ASP A 49 -16.82 13.00 -15.63
CA ASP A 49 -17.09 12.32 -14.36
C ASP A 49 -16.27 11.01 -14.25
N ALA A 50 -16.15 10.24 -15.34
CA ALA A 50 -15.36 9.01 -15.38
C ALA A 50 -13.85 9.25 -15.20
N ALA A 51 -13.33 10.36 -15.73
CA ALA A 51 -11.95 10.78 -15.50
C ALA A 51 -11.71 11.41 -14.12
N GLY A 52 -12.77 11.69 -13.34
CA GLY A 52 -12.68 12.42 -12.09
C GLY A 52 -12.31 13.90 -12.28
N TYR A 53 -12.63 14.48 -13.43
CA TYR A 53 -12.32 15.86 -13.76
C TYR A 53 -13.45 16.83 -13.41
N ASP A 54 -13.09 18.05 -13.01
CA ASP A 54 -14.06 19.13 -12.85
C ASP A 54 -14.74 19.45 -14.19
N ARG A 55 -16.04 19.71 -14.15
CA ARG A 55 -16.84 20.02 -15.35
C ARG A 55 -16.54 21.43 -15.89
N THR A 56 -15.40 21.55 -16.56
CA THR A 56 -14.88 22.80 -17.12
C THR A 56 -14.53 22.61 -18.60
N THR A 57 -14.53 23.71 -19.36
CA THR A 57 -14.09 23.70 -20.77
C THR A 57 -12.63 23.29 -20.88
N VAL A 58 -11.79 23.68 -19.93
CA VAL A 58 -10.38 23.29 -19.85
C VAL A 58 -10.23 21.78 -19.70
N ALA A 59 -10.92 21.17 -18.73
CA ALA A 59 -10.88 19.72 -18.53
C ALA A 59 -11.39 18.94 -19.74
N LEU A 60 -12.44 19.43 -20.39
CA LEU A 60 -12.96 18.83 -21.61
C LEU A 60 -11.98 18.96 -22.78
N GLY A 61 -11.26 20.08 -22.86
CA GLY A 61 -10.16 20.28 -23.81
C GLY A 61 -9.06 19.24 -23.63
N PHE A 62 -8.71 18.86 -22.40
CA PHE A 62 -7.75 17.77 -22.16
C PHE A 62 -8.24 16.41 -22.68
N LEU A 63 -9.53 16.08 -22.53
CA LEU A 63 -10.08 14.83 -23.06
C LEU A 63 -10.10 14.81 -24.59
N TYR A 64 -10.42 15.94 -25.24
CA TYR A 64 -10.35 16.04 -26.70
C TYR A 64 -8.92 16.08 -27.24
N ALA A 65 -7.97 16.65 -26.49
CA ALA A 65 -6.55 16.54 -26.79
C ALA A 65 -6.10 15.08 -26.72
N ARG A 66 -6.55 14.36 -25.67
CA ARG A 66 -6.28 12.93 -25.51
C ARG A 66 -6.85 12.09 -26.65
N CYS A 67 -7.97 12.49 -27.26
CA CYS A 67 -8.45 11.85 -28.47
C CYS A 67 -7.44 11.93 -29.64
N ALA A 68 -6.51 12.87 -29.68
CA ALA A 68 -5.55 12.98 -30.77
C ALA A 68 -4.22 12.29 -30.51
N ASP A 69 -3.78 12.20 -29.26
CA ASP A 69 -2.49 11.63 -28.87
C ASP A 69 -2.61 10.34 -28.04
N LEU A 70 -3.78 9.69 -28.05
CA LEU A 70 -3.97 8.42 -27.36
C LEU A 70 -2.98 7.37 -27.88
N GLY A 71 -2.28 6.66 -26.98
CA GLY A 71 -1.35 5.60 -27.37
C GLY A 71 0.08 6.05 -27.68
N THR A 72 0.36 7.35 -27.81
CA THR A 72 1.67 7.83 -28.28
C THR A 72 2.72 8.01 -27.18
N ASP A 73 2.31 8.43 -25.97
CA ASP A 73 3.17 8.62 -24.78
C ASP A 73 2.40 8.40 -23.47
N ASP A 74 1.61 7.34 -23.44
CA ASP A 74 0.93 6.93 -22.21
C ASP A 74 1.95 6.46 -21.16
N PRO A 75 1.92 6.99 -19.92
CA PRO A 75 2.72 6.44 -18.84
C PRO A 75 2.29 5.00 -18.53
N PRO A 76 3.11 4.19 -17.86
CA PRO A 76 2.73 2.80 -17.55
C PRO A 76 1.67 2.68 -16.45
N THR A 77 1.31 3.77 -15.76
CA THR A 77 0.33 3.77 -14.66
C THR A 77 -0.51 5.05 -14.63
N GLY A 78 -1.76 4.97 -14.18
CA GLY A 78 -2.59 6.13 -13.81
C GLY A 78 -3.22 6.95 -14.94
N TYR A 79 -2.97 6.63 -16.21
CA TYR A 79 -3.58 7.35 -17.36
C TYR A 79 -4.95 6.82 -17.78
N TRP A 80 -5.32 5.62 -17.33
CA TRP A 80 -6.54 4.89 -17.71
C TRP A 80 -7.82 5.73 -17.62
N PRO A 81 -8.06 6.52 -16.54
CA PRO A 81 -9.29 7.29 -16.43
C PRO A 81 -9.46 8.30 -17.56
N SER A 82 -8.39 8.99 -17.97
CA SER A 82 -8.44 9.95 -19.08
C SER A 82 -8.48 9.25 -20.44
N ALA A 83 -7.85 8.07 -20.58
CA ALA A 83 -7.95 7.27 -21.79
C ALA A 83 -9.38 6.74 -22.03
N TYR A 84 -10.01 6.12 -21.03
CA TYR A 84 -11.40 5.65 -21.15
C TYR A 84 -12.39 6.79 -21.37
N ALA A 85 -12.18 7.93 -20.69
CA ALA A 85 -12.99 9.12 -20.89
C ALA A 85 -12.84 9.69 -22.31
N ALA A 86 -11.61 9.76 -22.84
CA ALA A 86 -11.36 10.17 -24.21
C ALA A 86 -12.06 9.21 -25.20
N LEU A 87 -11.90 7.91 -25.04
CA LEU A 87 -12.55 6.90 -25.89
C LEU A 87 -14.08 6.90 -25.80
N THR A 88 -14.66 7.47 -24.75
CA THR A 88 -16.11 7.74 -24.70
C THR A 88 -16.51 8.86 -25.67
N LEU A 89 -15.63 9.83 -25.91
CA LEU A 89 -15.83 10.96 -26.83
C LEU A 89 -15.39 10.64 -28.27
N CYS A 90 -14.41 9.76 -28.45
CA CYS A 90 -13.84 9.36 -29.73
C CYS A 90 -13.69 7.82 -29.83
N PRO A 91 -14.81 7.06 -29.88
CA PRO A 91 -14.76 5.59 -29.89
C PRO A 91 -14.12 5.00 -31.15
N GLU A 92 -14.05 5.76 -32.24
CA GLU A 92 -13.42 5.34 -33.50
C GLU A 92 -11.89 5.47 -33.52
N HIS A 93 -11.25 5.80 -32.39
CA HIS A 93 -9.80 5.99 -32.33
C HIS A 93 -9.03 4.75 -32.84
N PRO A 94 -8.03 4.91 -33.75
CA PRO A 94 -7.30 3.78 -34.34
C PRO A 94 -6.66 2.84 -33.31
N ASP A 95 -6.07 3.41 -32.25
CA ASP A 95 -5.41 2.66 -31.17
C ASP A 95 -6.33 2.28 -30.00
N ALA A 96 -7.65 2.50 -30.10
CA ALA A 96 -8.58 2.26 -28.99
C ALA A 96 -8.43 0.87 -28.36
N ALA A 97 -8.40 -0.18 -29.19
CA ALA A 97 -8.29 -1.56 -28.71
C ALA A 97 -6.96 -1.83 -28.00
N ALA A 98 -5.85 -1.29 -28.50
CA ALA A 98 -4.53 -1.47 -27.91
C ALA A 98 -4.39 -0.71 -26.58
N VAL A 99 -4.96 0.51 -26.51
CA VAL A 99 -4.97 1.32 -25.29
C VAL A 99 -5.82 0.67 -24.20
N ILE A 100 -7.01 0.19 -24.54
CA ILE A 100 -7.88 -0.54 -23.60
C ILE A 100 -7.18 -1.79 -23.06
N ALA A 101 -6.57 -2.60 -23.93
CA ALA A 101 -5.87 -3.81 -23.49
C ALA A 101 -4.73 -3.50 -22.50
N ARG A 102 -3.88 -2.50 -22.81
CA ARG A 102 -2.81 -2.07 -21.90
C ARG A 102 -3.37 -1.53 -20.58
N ALA A 103 -4.47 -0.79 -20.64
CA ALA A 103 -5.12 -0.23 -19.46
C ALA A 103 -5.70 -1.32 -18.55
N ASP A 104 -6.39 -2.30 -19.12
CA ASP A 104 -6.95 -3.42 -18.36
C ASP A 104 -5.85 -4.28 -17.71
N GLU A 105 -4.77 -4.55 -18.43
CA GLU A 105 -3.62 -5.30 -17.88
C GLU A 105 -3.00 -4.57 -16.68
N ALA A 106 -2.83 -3.27 -16.77
CA ALA A 106 -2.21 -2.50 -15.72
C ALA A 106 -3.15 -2.22 -14.53
N ILE A 107 -4.45 -2.02 -14.77
CA ILE A 107 -5.46 -1.99 -13.70
C ILE A 107 -5.47 -3.32 -12.94
N ALA A 108 -5.38 -4.44 -13.65
CA ALA A 108 -5.27 -5.76 -13.00
C ALA A 108 -4.01 -5.85 -12.14
N ALA A 109 -2.86 -5.43 -12.65
CA ALA A 109 -1.60 -5.41 -11.90
C ALA A 109 -1.66 -4.49 -10.67
N GLU A 110 -2.20 -3.27 -10.79
CA GLU A 110 -2.40 -2.33 -9.67
C GLU A 110 -3.36 -2.92 -8.63
N THR A 111 -4.42 -3.60 -9.05
CA THR A 111 -5.39 -4.25 -8.17
C THR A 111 -4.77 -5.41 -7.39
N GLU A 112 -3.97 -6.26 -8.06
CA GLU A 112 -3.25 -7.36 -7.42
C GLU A 112 -2.22 -6.84 -6.41
N ALA A 113 -1.46 -5.79 -6.76
CA ALA A 113 -0.51 -5.15 -5.86
C ALA A 113 -1.21 -4.57 -4.62
N ALA A 114 -2.32 -3.84 -4.80
CA ALA A 114 -3.10 -3.30 -3.69
C ALA A 114 -3.68 -4.41 -2.79
N ALA A 115 -4.13 -5.52 -3.37
CA ALA A 115 -4.62 -6.68 -2.61
C ALA A 115 -3.50 -7.34 -1.79
N ALA A 116 -2.28 -7.45 -2.35
CA ALA A 116 -1.12 -7.98 -1.65
C ALA A 116 -0.73 -7.09 -0.46
N GLU A 117 -0.67 -5.78 -0.63
CA GLU A 117 -0.40 -4.83 0.45
C GLU A 117 -1.48 -4.88 1.55
N ALA A 118 -2.76 -4.99 1.17
CA ALA A 118 -3.86 -5.13 2.13
C ALA A 118 -3.76 -6.43 2.93
N ALA A 119 -3.37 -7.54 2.28
CA ALA A 119 -3.16 -8.82 2.95
C ALA A 119 -2.00 -8.77 3.94
N GLU A 120 -0.89 -8.11 3.60
CA GLU A 120 0.25 -7.92 4.52
C GLU A 120 -0.17 -7.09 5.75
N ARG A 121 -0.90 -5.99 5.56
CA ARG A 121 -1.41 -5.17 6.67
C ARG A 121 -2.34 -5.96 7.58
N ALA A 122 -3.26 -6.74 7.01
CA ALA A 122 -4.15 -7.59 7.79
C ALA A 122 -3.40 -8.68 8.57
N ALA A 123 -2.35 -9.25 7.98
CA ALA A 123 -1.49 -10.22 8.68
C ALA A 123 -0.70 -9.57 9.83
N ALA A 124 -0.18 -8.36 9.64
CA ALA A 124 0.51 -7.59 10.68
C ALA A 124 -0.44 -7.23 11.84
N GLU A 125 -1.65 -6.76 11.54
CA GLU A 125 -2.68 -6.47 12.55
C GLU A 125 -3.03 -7.72 13.36
N LYS A 126 -3.24 -8.86 12.68
CA LYS A 126 -3.51 -10.13 13.36
C LYS A 126 -2.35 -10.56 14.26
N SER A 127 -1.10 -10.37 13.82
CA SER A 127 0.09 -10.67 14.63
C SER A 127 0.16 -9.79 15.89
N VAL A 128 -0.17 -8.49 15.78
CA VAL A 128 -0.25 -7.59 16.94
C VAL A 128 -1.37 -8.03 17.89
N ALA A 129 -2.56 -8.32 17.37
CA ALA A 129 -3.70 -8.79 18.18
C ALA A 129 -3.37 -10.08 18.93
N GLN A 130 -2.70 -11.04 18.27
CA GLN A 130 -2.24 -12.27 18.91
C GLN A 130 -1.27 -11.99 20.06
N ARG A 131 -0.27 -11.10 19.86
CA ARG A 131 0.69 -10.76 20.92
C ARG A 131 0.00 -10.10 22.12
N VAL A 132 -0.98 -9.23 21.89
CA VAL A 132 -1.80 -8.63 22.95
C VAL A 132 -2.54 -9.71 23.73
N GLN A 133 -3.21 -10.62 23.03
CA GLN A 133 -3.92 -11.73 23.66
C GLN A 133 -2.98 -12.61 24.51
N GLU A 134 -1.80 -12.95 24.01
CA GLU A 134 -0.83 -13.76 24.76
C GLU A 134 -0.32 -13.04 26.03
N ILE A 135 -0.22 -11.70 26.01
CA ILE A 135 0.11 -10.90 27.19
C ILE A 135 -1.05 -10.92 28.20
N GLU A 136 -2.29 -10.73 27.73
CA GLU A 136 -3.48 -10.76 28.58
C GLU A 136 -3.73 -12.14 29.21
N ASP A 137 -3.47 -13.20 28.44
CA ASP A 137 -3.53 -14.59 28.91
C ASP A 137 -2.32 -14.96 29.79
N GLY A 138 -1.35 -14.05 29.96
CA GLY A 138 -0.17 -14.28 30.80
C GLY A 138 0.81 -15.32 30.23
N THR A 139 0.72 -15.65 28.95
CA THR A 139 1.57 -16.63 28.24
C THR A 139 2.71 -15.96 27.45
N ARG A 140 2.68 -14.62 27.33
CA ARG A 140 3.79 -13.78 26.87
C ARG A 140 4.14 -12.75 27.94
N ILE A 141 5.41 -12.72 28.34
CA ILE A 141 5.91 -11.84 29.40
C ILE A 141 6.84 -10.79 28.78
N LEU A 142 6.56 -9.51 29.02
CA LEU A 142 7.45 -8.41 28.66
C LEU A 142 8.49 -8.15 29.77
N GLY A 143 9.50 -7.33 29.50
CA GLY A 143 10.41 -6.86 30.56
C GLY A 143 9.67 -6.12 31.68
N GLY A 144 10.18 -6.23 32.90
CA GLY A 144 9.54 -5.70 34.11
C GLY A 144 9.28 -6.78 35.16
N ILE A 145 8.55 -6.41 36.21
CA ILE A 145 8.17 -7.28 37.32
C ILE A 145 6.71 -7.71 37.13
N HIS A 146 6.46 -9.01 37.16
CA HIS A 146 5.15 -9.62 36.93
C HIS A 146 4.79 -10.58 38.05
N ARG A 147 3.51 -10.59 38.45
CA ARG A 147 3.02 -11.44 39.53
C ARG A 147 2.55 -12.79 38.97
N VAL A 148 3.05 -13.88 39.54
CA VAL A 148 2.68 -15.23 39.10
C VAL A 148 1.26 -15.56 39.57
N GLY A 149 0.44 -16.07 38.67
CA GLY A 149 -0.98 -16.38 38.91
C GLY A 149 -1.92 -15.17 38.82
N GLU A 150 -1.42 -14.00 38.44
CA GLU A 150 -2.24 -12.81 38.17
C GLU A 150 -1.83 -12.14 36.85
N GLY A 151 -0.58 -11.71 36.72
CA GLY A 151 -0.07 -11.08 35.50
C GLY A 151 0.56 -12.06 34.51
N ILE A 152 1.00 -13.22 34.98
CA ILE A 152 1.61 -14.28 34.16
C ILE A 152 1.22 -15.66 34.70
N GLU A 153 1.18 -16.66 33.83
CA GLU A 153 0.95 -18.05 34.24
C GLU A 153 2.25 -18.75 34.67
N SER A 154 2.15 -19.77 35.51
CA SER A 154 3.27 -20.70 35.73
C SER A 154 3.53 -21.56 34.50
N GLY A 155 4.78 -21.93 34.27
CA GLY A 155 5.18 -22.76 33.14
C GLY A 155 6.63 -22.57 32.76
N THR A 156 7.03 -23.23 31.68
CA THR A 156 8.34 -23.01 31.07
C THR A 156 8.21 -21.88 30.06
N TYR A 157 9.11 -20.91 30.15
CA TYR A 157 9.16 -19.76 29.27
C TYR A 157 10.51 -19.69 28.57
N VAL A 158 10.48 -19.25 27.32
CA VAL A 158 11.66 -19.11 26.48
C VAL A 158 11.74 -17.68 25.97
N SER A 159 12.91 -17.09 26.09
CA SER A 159 13.31 -15.92 25.31
C SER A 159 14.27 -16.36 24.22
N GLU A 160 14.03 -15.91 22.98
CA GLU A 160 14.85 -16.21 21.79
C GLU A 160 15.18 -14.94 21.01
N GLY A 161 16.30 -14.97 20.29
CA GLY A 161 16.79 -13.87 19.46
C GLY A 161 18.18 -13.43 19.87
N ASP A 162 18.64 -12.28 19.38
CA ASP A 162 19.93 -11.70 19.78
C ASP A 162 19.77 -11.04 21.17
N ILE A 163 19.99 -11.82 22.23
CA ILE A 163 19.81 -11.38 23.62
C ILE A 163 21.15 -10.89 24.17
N GLU A 164 21.17 -9.68 24.71
CA GLU A 164 22.36 -9.07 25.30
C GLU A 164 22.09 -8.51 26.70
N ASN A 165 23.01 -8.80 27.63
CA ASN A 165 22.95 -8.31 29.01
C ASN A 165 21.61 -8.58 29.71
N CYS A 166 21.01 -9.75 29.44
CA CYS A 166 19.76 -10.18 30.04
C CYS A 166 19.97 -10.54 31.50
N TYR A 167 19.17 -9.94 32.38
CA TYR A 167 19.04 -10.34 33.77
C TYR A 167 17.60 -10.76 34.05
N TRP A 168 17.41 -11.91 34.69
CA TRP A 168 16.10 -12.39 35.12
C TRP A 168 16.18 -12.96 36.52
N GLU A 169 15.07 -12.93 37.26
CA GLU A 169 14.94 -13.51 38.59
C GLU A 169 13.52 -13.97 38.91
N ARG A 170 13.44 -15.05 39.69
CA ARG A 170 12.23 -15.57 40.32
C ARG A 170 12.30 -15.22 41.80
N LEU A 171 11.21 -14.71 42.35
CA LEU A 171 11.17 -14.16 43.70
C LEU A 171 10.07 -14.85 44.52
N ASP A 172 10.33 -15.04 45.81
CA ASP A 172 9.32 -15.49 46.76
C ASP A 172 8.44 -14.33 47.27
N ASN A 173 7.49 -14.62 48.16
CA ASN A 173 6.54 -13.64 48.67
C ASN A 173 7.16 -12.57 49.58
N THR A 174 8.42 -12.73 49.98
CA THR A 174 9.19 -11.74 50.73
C THR A 174 10.07 -10.88 49.81
N GLY A 175 10.11 -11.20 48.52
CA GLY A 175 11.01 -10.58 47.55
C GLY A 175 12.43 -11.17 47.61
N ALA A 176 12.64 -12.32 48.26
CA ALA A 176 13.92 -13.01 48.20
C ALA A 176 14.05 -13.77 46.87
N ILE A 177 15.26 -13.79 46.32
CA ILE A 177 15.56 -14.48 45.06
C ILE A 177 15.52 -15.99 45.31
N ILE A 178 14.62 -16.67 44.58
CA ILE A 178 14.57 -18.12 44.45
C ILE A 178 15.68 -18.56 43.48
N GLU A 179 15.75 -17.89 42.32
CA GLU A 179 16.69 -18.18 41.25
C GLU A 179 16.88 -16.94 40.38
N ASN A 180 18.08 -16.74 39.82
CA ASN A 180 18.34 -15.68 38.85
C ASN A 180 19.37 -16.11 37.80
N GLY A 181 19.46 -15.34 36.72
CA GLY A 181 20.46 -15.55 35.67
C GLY A 181 20.91 -14.22 35.07
N PHE A 182 22.21 -14.12 34.77
CA PHE A 182 22.80 -13.03 34.01
C PHE A 182 23.52 -13.55 32.77
N HIS A 183 23.02 -13.17 31.59
CA HIS A 183 23.51 -13.62 30.30
C HIS A 183 24.05 -12.43 29.52
N VAL A 184 25.37 -12.37 29.33
CA VAL A 184 26.03 -11.30 28.56
C VAL A 184 25.61 -11.36 27.09
N SER A 185 25.54 -12.55 26.52
CA SER A 185 25.05 -12.82 25.18
C SER A 185 24.45 -14.23 25.12
N ALA A 186 23.29 -14.38 24.49
CA ALA A 186 22.63 -15.66 24.26
C ALA A 186 21.73 -15.59 23.02
N LEU A 187 21.48 -16.75 22.40
CA LEU A 187 20.45 -16.89 21.35
C LEU A 187 19.11 -17.40 21.88
N ARG A 188 19.16 -18.06 23.05
CA ARG A 188 18.00 -18.66 23.71
C ARG A 188 18.27 -18.77 25.21
N ILE A 189 17.28 -18.41 26.02
CA ILE A 189 17.27 -18.60 27.47
C ILE A 189 15.92 -19.22 27.84
N GLU A 190 15.93 -20.18 28.75
CA GLU A 190 14.74 -20.89 29.21
C GLU A 190 14.63 -20.82 30.73
N VAL A 191 13.43 -20.55 31.25
CA VAL A 191 13.14 -20.42 32.68
C VAL A 191 11.87 -21.19 33.01
N ALA A 192 11.92 -22.01 34.07
CA ALA A 192 10.75 -22.67 34.63
C ALA A 192 10.19 -21.83 35.79
N ILE A 193 9.06 -21.17 35.58
CA ILE A 193 8.34 -20.40 36.60
C ILE A 193 7.37 -21.34 37.32
N GLY A 194 7.60 -21.54 38.62
CA GLY A 194 6.83 -22.46 39.45
C GLY A 194 5.51 -21.85 39.93
N VAL A 195 4.52 -22.71 40.19
CA VAL A 195 3.22 -22.31 40.78
C VAL A 195 3.35 -21.63 42.16
N GLY A 196 4.47 -21.84 42.86
CA GLY A 196 4.74 -21.26 44.18
C GLY A 196 5.61 -20.01 44.15
N ASP A 197 6.07 -19.59 42.98
CA ASP A 197 6.80 -18.34 42.82
C ASP A 197 5.84 -17.17 43.04
N TYR A 198 6.34 -16.06 43.55
CA TYR A 198 5.51 -14.89 43.81
C TYR A 198 5.57 -13.89 42.66
N SER A 199 6.79 -13.59 42.18
CA SER A 199 6.98 -12.74 41.02
C SER A 199 8.16 -13.20 40.16
N PHE A 200 8.07 -12.88 38.88
CA PHE A 200 9.14 -13.00 37.91
C PHE A 200 9.53 -11.60 37.45
N SER A 201 10.81 -11.32 37.40
CA SER A 201 11.35 -10.03 36.96
C SER A 201 12.38 -10.28 35.87
N SER A 202 12.32 -9.51 34.79
CA SER A 202 13.34 -9.58 33.75
C SER A 202 13.65 -8.22 33.14
N GLN A 203 14.91 -8.04 32.74
CA GLN A 203 15.41 -6.83 32.13
C GLN A 203 16.37 -7.19 30.99
N ARG A 204 16.17 -6.56 29.83
CA ARG A 204 16.98 -6.78 28.61
C ARG A 204 16.98 -8.23 28.11
N CYS A 205 15.93 -8.97 28.42
CA CYS A 205 15.74 -10.35 27.97
C CYS A 205 14.80 -10.46 26.79
N GLY A 206 14.38 -9.35 26.17
CA GLY A 206 13.32 -9.38 25.17
C GLY A 206 11.97 -9.80 25.79
N GLU A 207 11.24 -10.64 25.06
CA GLU A 207 9.96 -11.19 25.49
C GLU A 207 10.14 -12.67 25.84
N TRP A 208 9.37 -13.15 26.80
CA TRP A 208 9.34 -14.56 27.17
C TRP A 208 8.04 -15.19 26.72
N ILE A 209 8.10 -16.28 25.98
CA ILE A 209 6.93 -17.00 25.45
C ILE A 209 6.84 -18.36 26.15
N ARG A 210 5.65 -18.68 26.68
CA ARG A 210 5.40 -19.97 27.32
C ARG A 210 5.52 -21.09 26.28
N VAL A 211 6.21 -22.18 26.64
CA VAL A 211 6.36 -23.38 25.81
C VAL A 211 5.78 -24.60 26.53
N GLY A 212 5.07 -25.44 25.76
CA GLY A 212 4.31 -26.59 26.28
C GLY A 212 2.91 -26.22 26.76
#